data_AF-A0A9D5J197-F1
#
_entry.id   AF-A0A9D5J197-F1
#
_cell.length_a   1.000
_cell.length_b   1.000
_cell.length_c   1.000
_cell.angle_alpha   90.00
_cell.angle_beta   90.00
_cell.angle_gamma   90.00
#
_symmetry.space_group_name_H-M   'P 1'
#
loop_
_entity.id
_entity.type
_entity.pdbx_description
1 polymer ?
#
loop_
_entity_poly.entity_id
_entity_poly.type
_entity_poly.pdbx_seq_one_letter_code
_entity_poly.pdbx_strand_id
1 'polypeptide(L)'
;MMSVDGKNGQQSRRSFVTMWVRGLLALAVGAVAGFSWRKARRDNLVWQLNPNKCVQCGRCATECVLTPSAVKCIHAYDICGYCKLCGGYHQPKVKVTDTAAENQLCPVGAIKRTYVEDPYYEYTIDEALCIGCGKCVKGCGSFGNGSLFMQVRHDRCVNCNQCAIAKACPANAYVRVPAEHPYLLKSQPAMPEKKV
;
A
#
# COMPACT_ATOMS: atom_id res chain seq x y z
N MET A 1 71.81 -20.59 -31.59
CA MET A 1 70.61 -21.38 -31.95
C MET A 1 69.45 -20.94 -31.05
N MET A 2 68.65 -19.99 -31.49
CA MET A 2 67.33 -19.71 -30.93
C MET A 2 66.43 -19.48 -32.14
N SER A 3 65.74 -20.54 -32.55
CA SER A 3 64.80 -20.48 -33.67
C SER A 3 63.62 -19.60 -33.28
N VAL A 4 63.47 -18.50 -34.00
CA VAL A 4 62.28 -17.66 -34.00
C VAL A 4 61.24 -18.38 -34.85
N ASP A 5 60.35 -19.13 -34.21
CA ASP A 5 59.17 -19.68 -34.87
C ASP A 5 58.04 -18.64 -34.85
N GLY A 6 57.99 -17.82 -35.90
CA GLY A 6 56.86 -16.98 -36.22
C GLY A 6 55.66 -17.81 -36.67
N LYS A 7 54.78 -18.19 -35.74
CA LYS A 7 53.45 -18.73 -36.10
C LYS A 7 52.49 -17.59 -36.40
N ASN A 8 52.35 -17.34 -37.70
CA ASN A 8 51.40 -16.43 -38.33
C ASN A 8 49.96 -16.73 -37.86
N GLY A 9 49.37 -15.82 -37.08
CA GLY A 9 48.06 -15.95 -36.46
C GLY A 9 46.91 -15.78 -37.45
N GLN A 10 46.71 -16.73 -38.37
CA GLN A 10 45.49 -16.74 -39.18
C GLN A 10 44.33 -17.31 -38.35
N GLN A 11 43.51 -16.41 -37.81
CA GLN A 11 42.19 -16.74 -37.26
C GLN A 11 41.43 -17.58 -38.31
N SER A 12 41.29 -18.88 -38.05
CA SER A 12 40.51 -19.76 -38.91
C SER A 12 39.10 -19.18 -39.06
N ARG A 13 38.54 -19.21 -40.28
CA ARG A 13 37.14 -18.81 -40.53
C ARG A 13 36.17 -19.47 -39.55
N ARG A 14 36.47 -20.70 -39.12
CA ARG A 14 35.71 -21.41 -38.08
C ARG A 14 35.81 -20.70 -36.73
N SER A 15 37.00 -20.32 -36.29
CA SER A 15 37.24 -19.57 -35.03
C SER A 15 36.42 -18.27 -34.99
N PHE A 16 36.47 -17.50 -36.09
CA PHE A 16 35.70 -16.27 -36.23
C PHE A 16 34.18 -16.52 -36.14
N VAL A 17 33.66 -17.50 -36.88
CA VAL A 17 32.23 -17.88 -36.83
C VAL A 17 31.82 -18.34 -35.43
N THR A 18 32.60 -19.20 -34.76
CA THR A 18 32.28 -19.64 -33.39
C THR A 18 32.29 -18.49 -32.38
N MET A 19 33.14 -17.49 -32.55
CA MET A 19 33.18 -16.31 -31.68
C MET A 19 31.90 -15.47 -31.82
N TRP A 20 31.45 -15.24 -33.06
CA TRP A 20 30.19 -14.53 -33.33
C TRP A 20 28.96 -15.30 -32.84
N VAL A 21 28.92 -16.62 -33.08
CA VAL A 21 27.83 -17.47 -32.58
C VAL A 21 27.75 -17.39 -31.05
N ARG A 22 28.88 -17.50 -30.34
CA ARG A 22 28.93 -17.35 -28.88
C ARG A 22 28.52 -15.96 -28.42
N GLY A 23 28.95 -14.90 -29.11
CA GLY A 23 28.57 -13.52 -28.82
C GLY A 23 27.06 -13.28 -28.97
N LEU A 24 26.47 -13.77 -30.07
CA LEU A 24 25.02 -13.71 -30.31
C LEU A 24 24.24 -14.51 -29.27
N LEU A 25 24.73 -15.69 -28.90
CA LEU A 25 24.10 -16.52 -27.88
C LEU A 25 24.12 -15.82 -26.51
N ALA A 26 25.26 -15.24 -26.14
CA ALA A 26 25.40 -14.48 -24.90
C ALA A 26 24.47 -13.26 -24.86
N LEU A 27 24.36 -12.52 -25.97
CA LEU A 27 23.41 -11.41 -26.12
C LEU A 27 21.96 -11.87 -26.01
N ALA A 28 21.59 -12.99 -26.66
CA ALA A 28 20.25 -13.53 -26.59
C ALA A 28 19.87 -13.96 -25.16
N VAL A 29 20.77 -14.67 -24.47
CA VAL A 29 20.59 -15.07 -23.06
C VAL A 29 20.48 -13.82 -22.17
N GLY A 30 21.36 -12.84 -22.35
CA GLY A 30 21.33 -11.58 -21.62
C GLY A 30 20.01 -10.81 -21.82
N ALA A 31 19.50 -10.78 -23.05
CA ALA A 31 18.22 -10.16 -23.38
C ALA A 31 17.03 -10.87 -22.72
N VAL A 32 16.99 -12.21 -22.78
CA VAL A 32 15.94 -13.01 -22.13
C VAL A 32 15.98 -12.84 -20.61
N ALA A 33 17.16 -12.91 -20.00
CA ALA A 33 17.34 -12.70 -18.57
C ALA A 33 16.91 -11.27 -18.15
N GLY A 34 17.34 -10.25 -18.89
CA GLY A 34 16.97 -8.86 -18.63
C GLY A 34 15.46 -8.60 -18.80
N PHE A 35 14.83 -9.18 -19.81
CA PHE A 35 13.38 -9.09 -20.02
C PHE A 35 12.60 -9.78 -18.90
N SER A 36 13.01 -10.98 -18.51
CA SER A 36 12.34 -11.78 -17.48
C SER A 36 12.44 -11.12 -16.11
N TRP A 37 13.61 -10.55 -15.76
CA TRP A 37 13.78 -9.75 -14.56
C TRP A 37 12.83 -8.54 -14.53
N ARG A 38 12.77 -7.77 -15.63
CA ARG A 38 11.87 -6.61 -15.73
C ARG A 38 10.41 -7.01 -15.55
N LYS A 39 10.01 -8.13 -16.14
CA LYS A 39 8.65 -8.66 -16.01
C LYS A 39 8.34 -9.08 -14.57
N ALA A 40 9.25 -9.80 -13.90
CA ALA A 40 9.08 -10.20 -12.50
C ALA A 40 8.91 -8.99 -11.56
N ARG A 41 9.63 -7.88 -11.79
CA ARG A 41 9.41 -6.63 -11.05
C ARG A 41 8.07 -5.96 -11.35
N ARG A 42 7.64 -5.95 -12.62
CA ARG A 42 6.31 -5.45 -13.00
C ARG A 42 5.18 -6.26 -12.37
N ASP A 43 5.38 -7.56 -12.19
CA ASP A 43 4.36 -8.46 -11.66
C ASP A 43 4.30 -8.45 -10.11
N ASN A 44 5.25 -7.79 -9.41
CA ASN A 44 5.23 -7.60 -7.95
C ASN A 44 4.30 -6.45 -7.53
N LEU A 45 3.03 -6.57 -7.93
CA LEU A 45 1.97 -5.64 -7.56
C LEU A 45 1.22 -6.16 -6.33
N VAL A 46 0.77 -5.22 -5.51
CA VAL A 46 -0.08 -5.47 -4.35
C VAL A 46 -1.36 -4.65 -4.47
N TRP A 47 -2.40 -5.09 -3.77
CA TRP A 47 -3.65 -4.33 -3.68
C TRP A 47 -3.50 -3.20 -2.67
N GLN A 48 -3.83 -1.98 -3.07
CA GLN A 48 -3.95 -0.84 -2.17
C GLN A 48 -5.30 -0.13 -2.35
N LEU A 49 -5.79 0.47 -1.28
CA LEU A 49 -6.97 1.33 -1.27
C LEU A 49 -6.55 2.78 -1.57
N ASN A 50 -7.17 3.39 -2.59
CA ASN A 50 -7.06 4.81 -2.87
C ASN A 50 -8.01 5.58 -1.93
N PRO A 51 -7.50 6.34 -0.95
CA PRO A 51 -8.34 6.97 0.06
C PRO A 51 -9.24 8.08 -0.51
N ASN A 52 -8.92 8.64 -1.67
CA ASN A 52 -9.71 9.68 -2.32
C ASN A 52 -10.95 9.12 -3.03
N LYS A 53 -10.95 7.83 -3.38
CA LYS A 53 -12.12 7.13 -3.94
C LYS A 53 -12.96 6.43 -2.88
N CYS A 54 -12.43 6.22 -1.67
CA CYS A 54 -13.12 5.47 -0.63
C CYS A 54 -14.38 6.22 -0.17
N VAL A 55 -15.51 5.50 -0.11
CA VAL A 55 -16.82 6.00 0.38
C VAL A 55 -17.21 5.43 1.75
N GLN A 56 -16.25 4.82 2.45
CA GLN A 56 -16.42 4.27 3.80
C GLN A 56 -17.63 3.32 3.95
N CYS A 57 -17.83 2.45 2.96
CA CYS A 57 -18.98 1.53 2.88
C CYS A 57 -18.99 0.40 3.93
N GLY A 58 -17.94 0.23 4.74
CA GLY A 58 -17.84 -0.83 5.76
C GLY A 58 -17.44 -2.22 5.26
N ARG A 59 -17.51 -2.50 3.95
CA ARG A 59 -17.20 -3.82 3.38
C ARG A 59 -15.76 -4.30 3.60
N CYS A 60 -14.83 -3.41 3.89
CA CYS A 60 -13.45 -3.82 4.22
C CYS A 60 -13.38 -4.69 5.48
N ALA A 61 -14.35 -4.56 6.40
CA ALA A 61 -14.42 -5.37 7.61
C ALA A 61 -14.99 -6.77 7.38
N THR A 62 -15.83 -6.95 6.36
CA THR A 62 -16.61 -8.19 6.16
C THR A 62 -16.14 -9.03 4.97
N GLU A 63 -15.52 -8.41 3.96
CA GLU A 63 -15.13 -9.09 2.71
C GLU A 63 -13.66 -9.54 2.73
N CYS A 64 -12.89 -9.20 3.76
CA CYS A 64 -11.51 -9.66 3.87
C CYS A 64 -11.50 -11.16 4.22
N VAL A 65 -10.62 -11.92 3.57
CA VAL A 65 -10.42 -13.34 3.92
C VAL A 65 -9.74 -13.53 5.29
N LEU A 66 -9.14 -12.46 5.82
CA LEU A 66 -8.52 -12.46 7.15
C LEU A 66 -9.48 -11.84 8.17
N THR A 67 -9.49 -12.42 9.37
CA THR A 67 -10.21 -11.90 10.53
C THR A 67 -9.23 -11.70 11.70
N PRO A 68 -9.03 -10.47 12.20
CA PRO A 68 -9.52 -9.19 11.68
C PRO A 68 -8.94 -8.84 10.30
N SER A 69 -9.66 -8.01 9.54
CA SER A 69 -9.29 -7.57 8.19
C SER A 69 -7.85 -7.05 8.08
N ALA A 70 -7.20 -7.28 6.94
CA ALA A 70 -5.93 -6.66 6.59
C ALA A 70 -6.05 -5.15 6.31
N VAL A 71 -7.27 -4.63 6.13
CA VAL A 71 -7.51 -3.22 5.86
C VAL A 71 -7.76 -2.50 7.18
N LYS A 72 -6.95 -1.51 7.49
CA LYS A 72 -6.99 -0.78 8.78
C LYS A 72 -7.25 0.70 8.54
N CYS A 73 -7.78 1.36 9.57
CA CYS A 73 -7.74 2.81 9.66
C CYS A 73 -6.30 3.22 9.97
N ILE A 74 -5.79 4.23 9.26
CA ILE A 74 -4.49 4.85 9.47
C ILE A 74 -4.72 6.33 9.76
N HIS A 75 -3.82 6.91 10.53
CA HIS A 75 -3.83 8.30 10.91
C HIS A 75 -2.68 9.05 10.23
N ALA A 76 -2.98 10.03 9.39
CA ALA A 76 -2.01 11.02 8.93
C ALA A 76 -1.93 12.16 9.95
N TYR A 77 -0.96 12.06 10.86
CA TYR A 77 -0.72 13.04 11.92
C TYR A 77 -0.45 14.44 11.38
N ASP A 78 0.26 14.56 10.25
CA ASP A 78 0.65 15.84 9.63
C ASP A 78 -0.52 16.74 9.24
N ILE A 79 -1.69 16.13 8.99
CA ILE A 79 -2.90 16.86 8.62
C ILE A 79 -3.95 16.81 9.72
N CYS A 80 -3.70 16.21 10.88
CA CYS A 80 -4.68 16.10 11.95
C CYS A 80 -4.86 17.40 12.73
N GLY A 81 -6.10 17.71 13.10
CA GLY A 81 -6.44 18.90 13.89
C GLY A 81 -6.45 18.64 15.40
N TYR A 82 -6.20 17.40 15.84
CA TYR A 82 -6.14 17.00 17.24
C TYR A 82 -7.37 17.45 18.07
N CYS A 83 -8.55 17.48 17.46
CA CYS A 83 -9.74 18.12 18.05
C CYS A 83 -10.18 17.44 19.36
N LYS A 84 -10.53 18.22 20.40
CA LYS A 84 -11.26 17.71 21.59
C LYS A 84 -12.53 16.96 21.23
N LEU A 85 -13.36 17.54 20.35
CA LEU A 85 -14.54 16.90 19.76
C LEU A 85 -14.19 16.39 18.36
N CYS A 86 -13.61 15.19 18.30
CA CYS A 86 -13.27 14.55 17.03
C CYS A 86 -14.45 13.73 16.50
N GLY A 87 -14.97 14.10 15.32
CA GLY A 87 -16.04 13.35 14.65
C GLY A 87 -15.63 11.92 14.23
N GLY A 88 -14.32 11.63 14.15
CA GLY A 88 -13.81 10.27 13.93
C GLY A 88 -13.74 9.41 15.20
N TYR A 89 -13.84 10.03 16.38
CA TYR A 89 -13.75 9.34 17.66
C TYR A 89 -15.11 9.29 18.38
N HIS A 90 -15.86 10.38 18.40
CA HIS A 90 -17.14 10.47 19.11
C HIS A 90 -18.35 10.14 18.24
N GLN A 91 -19.40 9.58 18.83
CA GLN A 91 -20.68 9.42 18.15
C GLN A 91 -21.34 10.77 17.88
N PRO A 92 -22.20 10.89 16.85
CA PRO A 92 -23.03 12.07 16.69
C PRO A 92 -23.88 12.29 17.94
N LYS A 93 -23.96 13.54 18.42
CA LYS A 93 -24.81 13.97 19.55
C LYS A 93 -24.37 13.53 20.95
N VAL A 94 -23.10 13.17 21.16
CA VAL A 94 -22.56 13.00 22.53
C VAL A 94 -22.73 14.29 23.33
N LYS A 95 -23.22 14.17 24.57
CA LYS A 95 -23.34 15.31 25.50
C LYS A 95 -22.05 15.53 26.29
N VAL A 96 -21.28 14.45 26.50
CA VAL A 96 -20.03 14.45 27.25
C VAL A 96 -18.92 13.92 26.34
N THR A 97 -17.77 14.59 26.32
CA THR A 97 -16.61 14.26 25.45
C THR A 97 -15.53 13.50 26.21
N ASP A 98 -15.94 12.41 26.86
CA ASP A 98 -15.07 11.49 27.59
C ASP A 98 -14.73 10.24 26.76
N THR A 99 -14.10 9.25 27.40
CA THR A 99 -13.69 8.00 26.74
C THR A 99 -14.64 6.83 27.01
N ALA A 100 -15.83 7.08 27.55
CA ALA A 100 -16.82 6.02 27.78
C ALA A 100 -17.26 5.37 26.46
N ALA A 101 -17.54 4.07 26.48
CA ALA A 101 -17.75 3.28 25.27
C ALA A 101 -18.95 3.76 24.44
N GLU A 102 -20.02 4.19 25.11
CA GLU A 102 -21.22 4.77 24.51
C GLU A 102 -20.95 6.09 23.77
N ASN A 103 -19.89 6.80 24.15
CA ASN A 103 -19.49 8.04 23.51
C ASN A 103 -18.58 7.80 22.30
N GLN A 104 -18.03 6.58 22.14
CA GLN A 104 -17.10 6.25 21.07
C GLN A 104 -17.82 5.77 19.79
N LEU A 105 -17.32 6.20 18.64
CA LEU A 105 -17.79 5.81 17.31
C LEU A 105 -17.23 4.45 16.86
N CYS A 106 -16.03 4.11 17.33
CA CYS A 106 -15.39 2.84 17.00
C CYS A 106 -16.09 1.69 17.76
N PRO A 107 -16.68 0.70 17.07
CA PRO A 107 -17.46 -0.36 17.73
C PRO A 107 -16.60 -1.35 18.54
N VAL A 108 -15.28 -1.33 18.33
CA VAL A 108 -14.31 -2.24 18.95
C VAL A 108 -13.27 -1.49 19.78
N GLY A 109 -13.50 -0.20 20.08
CA GLY A 109 -12.59 0.60 20.91
C GLY A 109 -11.16 0.76 20.37
N ALA A 110 -10.95 0.56 19.06
CA ALA A 110 -9.62 0.56 18.44
C ALA A 110 -8.95 1.95 18.32
N ILE A 111 -9.49 3.00 18.94
CA ILE A 111 -8.89 4.34 18.92
C ILE A 111 -8.59 4.74 20.36
N LYS A 112 -7.32 4.96 20.66
CA LYS A 112 -6.89 5.52 21.94
C LYS A 112 -6.88 7.04 21.84
N ARG A 113 -7.51 7.71 22.80
CA ARG A 113 -7.49 9.17 22.93
C ARG A 113 -6.60 9.56 24.11
N THR A 114 -5.60 10.39 23.85
CA THR A 114 -4.63 10.88 24.84
C THR A 114 -4.74 12.40 24.94
N TYR A 115 -4.89 12.92 26.16
CA TYR A 115 -4.87 14.36 26.39
C TYR A 115 -3.46 14.92 26.16
N VAL A 116 -3.35 16.03 25.43
CA VAL A 116 -2.09 16.75 25.22
C VAL A 116 -2.14 18.07 25.98
N GLU A 117 -3.04 18.97 25.58
CA GLU A 117 -3.35 20.25 26.23
C GLU A 117 -4.78 20.66 25.83
N ASP A 118 -5.40 21.68 26.42
CA ASP A 118 -6.72 22.12 25.92
C ASP A 118 -6.55 23.05 24.70
N PRO A 119 -7.24 22.84 23.57
CA PRO A 119 -8.29 21.85 23.27
C PRO A 119 -7.80 20.61 22.49
N TYR A 120 -6.53 20.24 22.59
CA TYR A 120 -5.86 19.22 21.78
C TYR A 120 -5.78 17.83 22.43
N TYR A 121 -6.18 16.82 21.65
CA TYR A 121 -6.11 15.41 21.99
C TYR A 121 -5.50 14.62 20.84
N GLU A 122 -4.57 13.74 21.16
CA GLU A 122 -3.99 12.79 20.22
C GLU A 122 -4.86 11.54 20.10
N TYR A 123 -4.93 11.02 18.88
CA TYR A 123 -5.68 9.81 18.54
C TYR A 123 -4.72 8.78 17.94
N THR A 124 -4.57 7.64 18.60
CA THR A 124 -3.75 6.54 18.09
C THR A 124 -4.65 5.36 17.72
N ILE A 125 -4.37 4.69 16.60
CA ILE A 125 -5.12 3.51 16.18
C ILE A 125 -4.46 2.25 16.74
N ASP A 126 -5.22 1.46 17.49
CA ASP A 126 -4.85 0.08 17.82
C ASP A 126 -5.24 -0.84 16.66
N GLU A 127 -4.25 -1.24 15.86
CA GLU A 127 -4.47 -2.07 14.68
C GLU A 127 -4.83 -3.52 14.99
N ALA A 128 -4.51 -4.02 16.18
CA ALA A 128 -4.91 -5.35 16.62
C ALA A 128 -6.43 -5.40 16.81
N LEU A 129 -7.01 -4.33 17.38
CA LEU A 129 -8.45 -4.20 17.55
C LEU A 129 -9.18 -3.74 16.28
N CYS A 130 -8.54 -2.92 15.43
CA CYS A 130 -9.21 -2.31 14.28
C CYS A 130 -9.71 -3.36 13.27
N ILE A 131 -11.03 -3.47 13.12
CA ILE A 131 -11.65 -4.42 12.17
C ILE A 131 -11.79 -3.88 10.74
N GLY A 132 -11.42 -2.62 10.49
CA GLY A 132 -11.49 -2.04 9.14
C GLY A 132 -12.86 -1.50 8.70
N CYS A 133 -13.76 -1.16 9.63
CA CYS A 133 -15.14 -0.75 9.29
C CYS A 133 -15.27 0.66 8.71
N GLY A 134 -14.27 1.53 8.84
CA GLY A 134 -14.28 2.88 8.25
C GLY A 134 -15.24 3.89 8.89
N LYS A 135 -15.93 3.58 9.99
CA LYS A 135 -16.81 4.55 10.68
C LYS A 135 -16.06 5.79 11.14
N CYS A 136 -14.88 5.62 11.74
CA CYS A 136 -14.01 6.72 12.17
C CYS A 136 -13.51 7.56 10.98
N VAL A 137 -13.19 6.92 9.86
CA VAL A 137 -12.82 7.61 8.62
C VAL A 137 -13.96 8.47 8.10
N LYS A 138 -15.20 7.95 8.12
CA LYS A 138 -16.38 8.70 7.69
C LYS A 138 -16.59 9.93 8.58
N GLY A 139 -16.56 9.74 9.89
CA GLY A 139 -16.74 10.84 10.84
C GLY A 139 -15.64 11.91 10.76
N CYS A 140 -14.38 11.50 10.64
CA CYS A 140 -13.25 12.41 10.46
C CYS A 140 -13.32 13.18 9.12
N GLY A 141 -13.81 12.55 8.05
CA GLY A 141 -13.99 13.20 6.76
C GLY A 141 -15.20 14.15 6.70
N SER A 142 -16.27 13.87 7.45
CA SER A 142 -17.47 14.72 7.48
C SER A 142 -17.35 15.96 8.37
N PHE A 143 -16.59 15.87 9.47
CA PHE A 143 -16.53 16.93 10.49
C PHE A 143 -15.11 17.33 10.90
N GLY A 144 -14.10 16.83 10.19
CA GLY A 144 -12.70 17.16 10.41
C GLY A 144 -11.99 17.35 9.08
N ASN A 145 -10.68 17.22 9.12
CA ASN A 145 -9.80 17.38 7.94
C ASN A 145 -9.55 16.06 7.19
N GLY A 146 -10.21 14.96 7.58
CA GLY A 146 -10.04 13.67 6.92
C GLY A 146 -8.68 13.01 7.12
N SER A 147 -7.98 13.32 8.22
CA SER A 147 -6.71 12.73 8.67
C SER A 147 -6.77 11.23 8.94
N LEU A 148 -7.95 10.68 9.23
CA LEU A 148 -8.19 9.24 9.28
C LEU A 148 -8.62 8.72 7.91
N PHE A 149 -7.99 7.64 7.43
CA PHE A 149 -8.33 6.98 6.16
C PHE A 149 -7.99 5.49 6.17
N MET A 150 -8.55 4.74 5.22
CA MET A 150 -8.33 3.29 5.14
C MET A 150 -7.11 2.97 4.29
N GLN A 151 -6.29 2.00 4.71
CA GLN A 151 -5.19 1.42 3.93
C GLN A 151 -5.14 -0.11 4.11
N VAL A 152 -4.62 -0.79 3.09
CA VAL A 152 -4.23 -2.20 3.19
C VAL A 152 -2.90 -2.28 3.94
N ARG A 153 -2.86 -3.07 5.01
CA ARG A 153 -1.64 -3.35 5.78
C ARG A 153 -0.91 -4.54 5.18
N HIS A 154 0.21 -4.28 4.49
CA HIS A 154 0.94 -5.29 3.74
C HIS A 154 1.71 -6.29 4.61
N ASP A 155 1.96 -5.94 5.88
CA ASP A 155 2.40 -6.86 6.93
C ASP A 155 1.33 -7.89 7.32
N ARG A 156 0.06 -7.63 6.99
CA ARG A 156 -1.07 -8.53 7.29
C ARG A 156 -1.67 -9.16 6.05
N CYS A 157 -1.72 -8.42 4.95
CA CYS A 157 -2.34 -8.85 3.71
C CYS A 157 -1.58 -10.02 3.11
N VAL A 158 -2.24 -11.16 2.95
CA VAL A 158 -1.65 -12.37 2.33
C VAL A 158 -1.59 -12.31 0.80
N ASN A 159 -1.85 -11.14 0.20
CA ASN A 159 -1.85 -10.89 -1.24
C ASN A 159 -2.56 -12.00 -2.05
N CYS A 160 -3.86 -12.19 -1.80
CA CYS A 160 -4.69 -13.28 -2.36
C CYS A 160 -4.84 -13.29 -3.90
N ASN A 161 -4.04 -12.50 -4.64
CA ASN A 161 -4.12 -12.19 -6.08
C ASN A 161 -5.42 -11.49 -6.51
N GLN A 162 -6.58 -12.02 -6.12
CA GLN A 162 -7.89 -11.42 -6.32
C GLN A 162 -8.47 -10.98 -4.98
N CYS A 163 -8.44 -9.68 -4.70
CA CYS A 163 -8.98 -9.14 -3.45
C CYS A 163 -10.51 -9.18 -3.46
N ALA A 164 -11.12 -9.97 -2.57
CA ALA A 164 -12.58 -10.02 -2.39
C ALA A 164 -13.17 -8.63 -2.03
N ILE A 165 -12.47 -7.87 -1.21
CA ILE A 165 -12.85 -6.49 -0.88
C ILE A 165 -12.86 -5.60 -2.12
N ALA A 166 -11.88 -5.74 -3.01
CA ALA A 166 -11.82 -4.95 -4.24
C ALA A 166 -13.02 -5.26 -5.15
N LYS A 167 -13.40 -6.54 -5.29
CA LYS A 167 -14.59 -6.97 -6.04
C LYS A 167 -15.89 -6.43 -5.44
N ALA A 168 -15.98 -6.36 -4.12
CA ALA A 168 -17.17 -5.91 -3.41
C ALA A 168 -17.23 -4.38 -3.20
N CYS A 169 -16.16 -3.64 -3.49
CA CYS A 169 -16.07 -2.21 -3.20
C CYS A 169 -16.94 -1.38 -4.16
N PRO A 170 -18.01 -0.71 -3.68
CA PRO A 170 -18.93 0.03 -4.55
C PRO A 170 -18.30 1.26 -5.22
N ALA A 171 -17.18 1.75 -4.68
CA ALA A 171 -16.49 2.93 -5.21
C ALA A 171 -15.31 2.60 -6.12
N ASN A 172 -15.05 1.31 -6.39
CA ASN A 172 -13.87 0.86 -7.15
C ASN A 172 -12.57 1.51 -6.63
N ALA A 173 -12.44 1.61 -5.30
CA ALA A 173 -11.35 2.34 -4.65
C ALA A 173 -10.03 1.55 -4.60
N TYR A 174 -10.04 0.27 -4.97
CA TYR A 174 -8.84 -0.58 -4.91
C TYR A 174 -8.10 -0.58 -6.23
N VAL A 175 -6.79 -0.42 -6.15
CA VAL A 175 -5.86 -0.39 -7.29
C VAL A 175 -4.68 -1.32 -7.05
N ARG A 176 -4.02 -1.73 -8.13
CA ARG A 176 -2.76 -2.47 -8.08
C ARG A 176 -1.61 -1.46 -8.11
N VAL A 177 -0.71 -1.55 -7.13
CA VAL A 177 0.46 -0.66 -7.01
C VAL A 177 1.74 -1.49 -6.81
N PRO A 178 2.92 -0.98 -7.18
CA PRO A 178 4.19 -1.68 -6.93
C PRO A 178 4.41 -1.93 -5.43
N ALA A 179 4.85 -3.15 -5.08
CA ALA A 179 5.16 -3.49 -3.69
C ALA A 179 6.27 -2.61 -3.07
N GLU A 180 7.15 -2.04 -3.89
CA GLU A 180 8.20 -1.10 -3.46
C GLU A 180 7.61 0.22 -2.93
N HIS A 181 6.44 0.66 -3.43
CA HIS A 181 5.79 1.91 -3.05
C HIS A 181 4.27 1.68 -2.88
N PRO A 182 3.88 0.90 -1.85
CA PRO A 182 2.55 0.31 -1.85
C PRO A 182 1.48 1.20 -1.22
N TYR A 183 1.84 2.31 -0.58
CA TYR A 183 0.91 3.17 0.17
C TYR A 183 0.48 4.40 -0.63
N LEU A 184 -0.82 4.71 -0.56
CA LEU A 184 -1.42 5.91 -1.16
C LEU A 184 -1.90 6.81 -0.02
N LEU A 185 -1.01 7.65 0.50
CA LEU A 185 -1.26 8.49 1.68
C LEU A 185 -1.86 9.84 1.29
N LYS A 186 -2.75 10.39 2.14
CA LYS A 186 -3.36 11.72 1.90
C LYS A 186 -2.41 12.91 2.08
N SER A 187 -1.30 12.75 2.80
CA SER A 187 -0.31 13.82 3.04
C SER A 187 0.81 13.89 1.98
N GLN A 188 0.81 12.99 0.99
CA GLN A 188 1.81 12.97 -0.07
C GLN A 188 1.22 13.49 -1.39
N PRO A 189 1.98 14.29 -2.19
CA PRO A 189 1.54 14.68 -3.53
C PRO A 189 1.24 13.43 -4.35
N ALA A 190 0.12 13.45 -5.08
CA ALA A 190 -0.35 12.31 -5.86
C ALA A 190 0.77 11.79 -6.78
N MET A 191 1.20 10.54 -6.58
CA MET A 191 2.12 9.90 -7.53
C MET A 191 1.43 9.86 -8.90
N PRO A 192 2.11 10.26 -9.99
CA PRO A 192 1.50 10.27 -11.31
C PRO A 192 1.00 8.87 -11.66
N GLU A 193 -0.27 8.77 -12.07
CA GLU A 193 -0.84 7.53 -12.61
C GLU A 193 0.00 7.11 -13.83
N LYS A 194 0.84 6.08 -13.68
CA LYS A 194 1.39 5.39 -14.84
C LYS A 194 0.23 4.62 -15.47
N LYS A 195 -0.33 5.16 -16.55
CA LYS A 195 -1.15 4.40 -17.48
C LYS A 195 -0.32 3.20 -17.93
N VAL A 196 -0.78 2.00 -17.58
CA VAL A 196 -0.25 0.72 -18.10
C VAL A 196 -0.86 0.49 -19.47
#